data_AF-A0A256YX55-F1
#
_entry.id   AF-A0A256YX55-F1
#
_cell.length_a   1.000
_cell.length_b   1.000
_cell.length_c   1.000
_cell.angle_alpha   90.00
_cell.angle_beta   90.00
_cell.angle_gamma   90.00
#
_symmetry.space_group_name_H-M   'P 1'
#
loop_
_entity.id
_entity.type
_entity.pdbx_description
1 polymer ?
#
loop_
_entity_poly.entity_id
_entity_poly.type
_entity_poly.pdbx_seq_one_letter_code
_entity_poly.pdbx_strand_id
1 'polypeptide(L)'
;MPSEIFLRGILEIEMLMECLTGLRIGGGPEVMEIGGVENVVIKDPLTRLPYVPGSSLKGAMRAHYELFSDKGIDHEVVKGPQKIRIHMCDDPNCEICRVFGRTPEKLEGGGGSQVTDKMVYTTRLKVDDAYPTNDT
;
A
#
# COMPACT_ATOMS: atom_id res chain seq x y z
N MET A 1 24.68 17.02 -10.14
CA MET A 1 25.25 16.00 -9.23
C MET A 1 24.08 15.19 -8.70
N PRO A 2 23.96 13.89 -9.00
CA PRO A 2 22.96 13.06 -8.35
C PRO A 2 23.28 13.06 -6.86
N SER A 3 22.31 13.42 -6.03
CA SER A 3 22.46 13.36 -4.58
C SER A 3 22.58 11.89 -4.21
N GLU A 4 23.78 11.44 -3.83
CA GLU A 4 23.99 10.09 -3.31
C GLU A 4 22.95 9.78 -2.24
N ILE A 5 22.22 8.68 -2.43
CA ILE A 5 21.19 8.23 -1.49
C ILE A 5 21.90 7.42 -0.41
N PHE A 6 21.87 7.93 0.82
CA PHE A 6 22.40 7.23 1.98
C PHE A 6 21.27 6.74 2.89
N LEU A 7 21.30 5.47 3.26
CA LEU A 7 20.50 4.96 4.37
C LEU A 7 21.15 5.45 5.68
N ARG A 8 20.49 6.41 6.36
CA ARG A 8 20.96 6.89 7.66
C ARG A 8 20.57 5.97 8.82
N GLY A 9 19.48 5.24 8.67
CA GLY A 9 18.93 4.35 9.69
C GLY A 9 17.52 3.90 9.33
N ILE A 10 17.04 2.94 10.10
CA ILE A 10 15.67 2.41 10.03
C ILE A 10 15.01 2.75 11.36
N LEU A 11 13.85 3.39 11.31
CA LEU A 11 13.01 3.61 12.49
C LEU A 11 11.98 2.49 12.53
N GLU A 12 12.02 1.69 13.59
CA GLU A 12 11.05 0.63 13.85
C GLU A 12 9.97 1.16 14.80
N ILE A 13 8.71 0.93 14.43
CA ILE A 13 7.54 1.33 15.22
C ILE A 13 6.71 0.06 15.42
N GLU A 14 6.66 -0.40 16.67
CA GLU A 14 5.80 -1.51 17.08
C GLU A 14 4.54 -0.96 17.73
N MET A 15 3.39 -1.54 17.39
CA MET A 15 2.11 -1.11 17.92
C MET A 15 1.17 -2.29 18.10
N LEU A 16 0.26 -2.16 19.07
CA LEU A 16 -0.89 -3.05 19.23
C LEU A 16 -2.12 -2.33 18.67
N MET A 17 -2.89 -3.02 17.83
CA MET A 17 -4.14 -2.50 17.28
C MET A 17 -5.32 -3.13 18.02
N GLU A 18 -6.19 -2.29 18.56
CA GLU A 18 -7.43 -2.74 19.21
C GLU A 18 -8.60 -2.67 18.22
N CYS A 19 -9.31 -3.78 18.09
CA CYS A 19 -10.48 -3.88 17.23
C CYS A 19 -11.75 -3.45 17.98
N LEU A 20 -12.04 -2.15 17.97
CA LEU A 20 -13.17 -1.58 18.73
C LEU A 20 -14.57 -2.02 18.22
N THR A 21 -14.67 -2.36 16.93
CA THR A 21 -15.88 -2.86 16.27
C THR A 21 -15.54 -4.05 15.39
N GLY A 22 -16.53 -4.82 14.91
CA GLY A 22 -16.27 -5.93 13.99
C GLY A 22 -15.48 -5.50 12.75
N LEU A 23 -14.29 -6.08 12.55
CA LEU A 23 -13.41 -5.81 11.42
C LEU A 23 -13.51 -6.94 10.40
N ARG A 24 -13.78 -6.58 9.14
CA ARG A 24 -13.79 -7.51 8.01
C ARG A 24 -12.77 -7.07 6.98
N ILE A 25 -11.82 -7.96 6.69
CA ILE A 25 -10.89 -7.83 5.56
C ILE A 25 -11.11 -9.06 4.68
N GLY A 26 -11.69 -8.84 3.50
CA GLY A 26 -11.97 -9.90 2.55
C GLY A 26 -10.70 -10.41 1.86
N GLY A 27 -10.67 -11.70 1.56
CA GLY A 27 -9.69 -12.29 0.64
C GLY A 27 -10.09 -12.08 -0.84
N GLY A 28 -9.18 -12.44 -1.76
CA GLY A 28 -9.52 -12.60 -3.17
C GLY A 28 -10.58 -13.70 -3.39
N PRO A 29 -11.00 -13.99 -4.63
CA PRO A 29 -11.99 -15.03 -4.89
C PRO A 29 -11.46 -16.37 -4.38
N GLU A 30 -11.91 -16.80 -3.20
CA GLU A 30 -11.62 -18.14 -2.70
C GLU A 30 -12.29 -19.16 -3.61
N VAL A 31 -11.64 -20.30 -3.80
CA VAL A 31 -12.24 -21.45 -4.46
C VAL A 31 -13.52 -21.77 -3.70
N MET A 32 -14.66 -21.64 -4.38
CA MET A 32 -15.98 -21.79 -3.80
C MET A 32 -16.08 -23.18 -3.15
N GLU A 33 -15.89 -23.25 -1.83
CA GLU A 33 -16.09 -24.49 -1.09
C GLU A 33 -17.59 -24.81 -1.09
N ILE A 34 -17.94 -26.08 -1.34
CA ILE A 34 -19.32 -26.53 -1.35
C ILE A 34 -19.88 -26.39 0.08
N GLY A 35 -20.85 -25.49 0.28
CA GLY A 35 -21.37 -25.11 1.60
C GLY A 35 -20.66 -23.90 2.24
N GLY A 36 -19.87 -23.15 1.47
CA GLY A 36 -19.08 -22.01 1.92
C GLY A 36 -19.91 -20.91 2.61
N VAL A 37 -19.38 -20.42 3.72
CA VAL A 37 -19.95 -19.34 4.51
C VAL A 37 -19.85 -18.02 3.73
N GLU A 38 -20.95 -17.27 3.62
CA GLU A 38 -20.91 -15.91 3.10
C GLU A 38 -20.06 -15.02 4.03
N ASN A 39 -19.23 -14.12 3.46
CA ASN A 39 -18.38 -13.16 4.19
C ASN A 39 -17.11 -13.71 4.87
N VAL A 40 -16.31 -14.48 4.14
CA VAL A 40 -14.99 -14.94 4.62
C VAL A 40 -14.05 -13.76 4.91
N VAL A 41 -13.33 -13.85 6.03
CA VAL A 41 -12.20 -13.00 6.40
C VAL A 41 -10.89 -13.67 6.02
N ILE A 42 -9.90 -12.89 5.59
CA ILE A 42 -8.57 -13.42 5.28
C ILE A 42 -7.95 -14.04 6.53
N LYS A 43 -7.33 -15.22 6.35
CA LYS A 43 -6.68 -15.99 7.41
C LYS A 43 -5.28 -16.39 6.98
N ASP A 44 -4.40 -16.53 7.95
CA ASP A 44 -3.10 -17.13 7.73
C ASP A 44 -3.28 -18.63 7.41
N PRO A 45 -2.76 -19.14 6.28
CA PRO A 45 -2.90 -20.55 5.91
C PRO A 45 -2.31 -21.53 6.93
N LEU A 46 -1.31 -21.10 7.71
CA LEU A 46 -0.63 -21.94 8.71
C LEU A 46 -1.41 -22.01 10.02
N THR A 47 -1.71 -20.85 10.61
CA THR A 47 -2.37 -20.76 11.93
C THR A 47 -3.90 -20.81 11.84
N ARG A 48 -4.47 -20.57 10.66
CA ARG A 48 -5.92 -20.40 10.41
C ARG A 48 -6.55 -19.23 11.18
N LEU A 49 -5.75 -18.36 11.78
CA LEU A 49 -6.19 -17.15 12.47
C LEU A 49 -6.39 -15.99 11.48
N PRO A 50 -7.37 -15.10 11.72
CA PRO A 50 -7.50 -13.88 10.95
C PRO A 50 -6.32 -12.95 11.23
N TYR A 51 -5.91 -12.18 10.22
CA TYR A 51 -4.86 -11.17 10.38
C TYR A 51 -5.20 -9.92 9.55
N VAL A 52 -4.52 -8.81 9.84
CA VAL A 52 -4.60 -7.59 9.04
C VAL A 52 -3.40 -7.53 8.11
N PRO A 53 -3.58 -7.62 6.78
CA PRO A 53 -2.47 -7.52 5.84
C PRO A 53 -1.83 -6.13 5.89
N GLY A 54 -0.50 -6.07 5.88
CA GLY A 54 0.26 -4.84 5.86
C GLY A 54 -0.01 -4.02 4.60
N SER A 55 -0.33 -4.67 3.48
CA SER A 55 -0.77 -4.00 2.25
C SER A 55 -2.13 -3.30 2.41
N SER A 56 -3.09 -3.94 3.08
CA SER A 56 -4.40 -3.36 3.38
C SER A 56 -4.27 -2.16 4.31
N LEU A 57 -3.47 -2.28 5.38
CA LEU A 57 -3.22 -1.18 6.31
C LEU A 57 -2.48 -0.01 5.64
N LYS A 58 -1.40 -0.29 4.90
CA LYS A 58 -0.65 0.73 4.13
C LYS A 58 -1.53 1.42 3.10
N GLY A 59 -2.38 0.68 2.41
CA GLY A 59 -3.32 1.22 1.42
C GLY A 59 -4.35 2.15 2.06
N ALA A 60 -4.94 1.75 3.20
CA ALA A 60 -5.87 2.59 3.94
C ALA A 60 -5.22 3.88 4.44
N MET A 61 -4.02 3.79 5.03
CA MET A 61 -3.24 4.96 5.45
C MET A 61 -2.98 5.92 4.29
N ARG A 62 -2.56 5.39 3.14
CA ARG A 62 -2.33 6.19 1.93
C ARG A 62 -3.60 6.87 1.45
N ALA A 63 -4.69 6.12 1.32
CA ALA A 63 -5.96 6.64 0.81
C ALA A 63 -6.52 7.76 1.68
N HIS A 64 -6.47 7.60 3.01
CA HIS A 64 -6.85 8.68 3.93
C HIS A 64 -5.92 9.87 3.79
N TYR A 65 -4.60 9.67 3.74
CA TYR A 65 -3.68 10.79 3.64
C TYR A 65 -3.84 11.58 2.34
N GLU A 66 -4.05 10.89 1.22
CA GLU A 66 -4.37 11.52 -0.07
C GLU A 66 -5.67 12.33 0.01
N LEU A 67 -6.73 11.75 0.60
CA LEU A 67 -8.05 12.41 0.72
C LEU A 67 -8.03 13.67 1.60
N PHE A 68 -7.21 13.68 2.65
CA PHE A 68 -7.07 14.83 3.56
C PHE A 68 -5.97 15.82 3.15
N SER A 69 -5.32 15.57 2.01
CA SER A 69 -4.32 16.49 1.44
C SER A 69 -4.92 17.37 0.35
N ASP A 70 -4.25 18.48 0.03
CA ASP A 70 -4.60 19.33 -1.11
C ASP A 70 -4.04 18.80 -2.45
N LYS A 71 -3.60 17.53 -2.49
CA LYS A 71 -2.96 16.92 -3.66
C LYS A 71 -4.00 16.27 -4.57
N GLY A 72 -3.83 16.42 -5.88
CA GLY A 72 -4.71 15.79 -6.87
C GLY A 72 -4.61 14.26 -6.87
N ILE A 73 -5.75 13.58 -7.03
CA ILE A 73 -5.88 12.11 -7.15
C ILE A 73 -6.30 11.77 -8.59
N ASP A 74 -5.35 11.88 -9.51
CA ASP A 74 -5.57 11.85 -10.96
C ASP A 74 -4.86 10.71 -11.68
N HIS A 75 -3.83 10.10 -11.07
CA HIS A 75 -3.05 9.04 -11.69
C HIS A 75 -3.77 7.70 -11.65
N GLU A 76 -4.13 7.16 -12.82
CA GLU A 76 -4.85 5.89 -12.96
C GLU A 76 -3.89 4.70 -12.85
N VAL A 77 -4.05 3.89 -11.80
CA VAL A 77 -3.21 2.69 -11.56
C VAL A 77 -3.78 1.40 -12.12
N VAL A 78 -5.10 1.34 -12.29
CA VAL A 78 -5.79 0.18 -12.86
C VAL A 78 -6.59 0.63 -14.07
N LYS A 79 -6.14 0.21 -15.25
CA LYS A 79 -6.84 0.38 -16.52
C LYS A 79 -7.90 -0.71 -16.66
N GLY A 80 -9.01 -0.57 -15.95
CA GLY A 80 -10.12 -1.52 -15.94
C GLY A 80 -11.48 -0.83 -15.99
N PRO A 81 -12.60 -1.59 -15.94
CA PRO A 81 -13.94 -1.00 -15.88
C PRO A 81 -14.15 -0.13 -14.64
N GLN A 82 -13.42 -0.42 -13.56
CA GLN A 82 -13.30 0.43 -12.38
C GLN A 82 -11.98 1.19 -12.46
N LYS A 83 -12.07 2.51 -12.62
CA LYS A 83 -10.89 3.39 -12.63
C LYS A 83 -10.43 3.62 -11.20
N ILE A 84 -9.27 3.08 -10.86
CA ILE A 84 -8.62 3.34 -9.57
C ILE A 84 -7.58 4.44 -9.79
N ARG A 85 -7.72 5.54 -9.06
CA ARG A 85 -6.80 6.69 -9.11
C ARG A 85 -6.12 6.89 -7.77
N ILE A 86 -4.88 7.34 -7.82
CA ILE A 86 -4.06 7.72 -6.66
C ILE A 86 -3.35 9.04 -6.94
N HIS A 87 -2.80 9.66 -5.91
CA HIS A 87 -1.88 10.77 -6.09
C HIS A 87 -0.51 10.27 -6.57
N MET A 88 -0.02 10.81 -7.69
CA MET A 88 1.36 10.58 -8.14
C MET A 88 1.90 11.84 -8.83
N CYS A 89 3.02 12.37 -8.35
CA CYS A 89 3.66 13.55 -8.94
C CYS A 89 5.18 13.45 -8.98
N ASP A 90 5.77 14.31 -9.82
CA ASP A 90 7.21 14.41 -10.05
C ASP A 90 7.95 15.26 -9.02
N ASP A 91 7.24 15.85 -8.04
CA ASP A 91 7.88 16.60 -6.96
C ASP A 91 8.70 15.64 -6.09
N PRO A 92 10.05 15.73 -6.07
CA PRO A 92 10.90 14.83 -5.29
C PRO A 92 10.66 14.98 -3.78
N ASN A 93 10.09 16.10 -3.34
CA ASN A 93 9.79 16.40 -1.95
C ASN A 93 8.34 16.08 -1.54
N CYS A 94 7.50 15.56 -2.44
CA CYS A 94 6.12 15.22 -2.11
C CYS A 94 6.03 14.28 -0.90
N GLU A 95 5.32 14.73 0.14
CA GLU A 95 5.16 14.05 1.41
C GLU A 95 4.44 12.69 1.29
N ILE A 96 3.52 12.56 0.34
CA ILE A 96 2.79 11.31 0.09
C ILE A 96 3.68 10.33 -0.69
N CYS A 97 4.14 10.74 -1.87
CA CYS A 97 4.89 9.87 -2.78
C CYS A 97 6.25 9.43 -2.20
N ARG A 98 6.89 10.24 -1.35
CA ARG A 98 8.12 9.84 -0.65
C ARG A 98 7.90 8.74 0.37
N VAL A 99 6.77 8.74 1.06
CA VAL A 99 6.46 7.74 2.09
C VAL A 99 5.98 6.46 1.41
N PHE A 100 4.95 6.57 0.57
CA PHE A 100 4.24 5.42 0.00
C PHE A 100 4.88 4.86 -1.28
N GLY A 101 5.80 5.60 -1.92
CA GLY A 101 6.52 5.21 -3.13
C GLY A 101 5.90 5.75 -4.42
N ARG A 102 6.67 5.65 -5.51
CA ARG A 102 6.25 6.02 -6.87
C ARG A 102 6.36 4.82 -7.79
N THR A 103 5.38 4.64 -8.66
CA THR A 103 5.47 3.64 -9.71
C THR A 103 6.21 4.25 -10.89
N PRO A 104 7.30 3.66 -11.38
CA PRO A 104 7.89 4.10 -12.63
C PRO A 104 6.90 3.87 -13.77
N GLU A 105 6.63 4.88 -14.59
CA GLU A 105 5.81 4.71 -15.78
C GLU A 105 6.51 3.73 -16.73
N LYS A 106 5.80 2.67 -17.17
CA LYS A 106 6.30 1.82 -18.25
C LYS A 106 6.23 2.60 -19.54
N LEU A 107 7.39 2.84 -20.16
CA LEU A 107 7.52 3.38 -21.51
C LEU A 107 6.84 2.41 -22.51
N GLU A 108 5.61 2.70 -22.92
CA GLU A 108 5.08 2.16 -24.17
C GLU A 108 5.44 3.12 -25.30
N GLY A 109 6.39 2.71 -26.14
CA GLY A 109 6.76 3.42 -27.37
C GLY A 109 8.13 4.12 -27.30
N GLY A 110 8.98 3.82 -28.28
CA GLY A 110 10.32 4.35 -28.43
C GLY A 110 10.37 5.88 -28.47
N GLY A 111 10.78 6.46 -27.34
CA GLY A 111 11.06 7.88 -27.16
C GLY A 111 11.42 8.07 -25.70
N GLY A 112 12.71 8.08 -25.40
CA GLY A 112 13.20 8.04 -24.03
C GLY A 112 12.72 9.22 -23.19
N SER A 113 11.71 9.02 -22.36
CA SER A 113 11.58 9.81 -21.13
C SER A 113 12.76 9.43 -20.25
N GLN A 114 13.67 10.39 -20.10
CA GLN A 114 14.80 10.28 -19.20
C GLN A 114 14.25 9.94 -17.81
N VAL A 115 14.61 8.77 -17.28
CA VAL A 115 14.58 8.53 -15.83
C VAL A 115 15.38 9.68 -15.24
N THR A 116 14.69 10.66 -14.64
CA THR A 116 15.40 11.78 -14.07
C THR A 116 16.20 11.23 -12.90
N ASP A 117 17.53 11.31 -12.99
CA ASP A 117 18.51 10.81 -12.01
C ASP A 117 18.37 11.45 -10.60
N LYS A 118 17.29 12.21 -10.37
CA LYS A 118 16.93 12.91 -9.13
C LYS A 118 15.72 12.31 -8.42
N MET A 119 15.08 11.28 -8.99
CA MET A 119 13.80 10.78 -8.50
C MET A 119 13.94 9.50 -7.68
N VAL A 120 13.52 9.56 -6.42
CA VAL A 120 13.49 8.38 -5.53
C VAL A 120 12.18 7.63 -5.74
N TYR A 121 12.26 6.42 -6.29
CA TYR A 121 11.11 5.54 -6.54
C TYR A 121 10.79 4.62 -5.35
N THR A 122 11.77 4.34 -4.50
CA THR A 122 11.63 3.43 -3.35
C THR A 122 10.70 4.01 -2.28
N THR A 123 9.79 3.18 -1.77
CA THR A 123 8.96 3.51 -0.60
C THR A 123 9.83 3.63 0.65
N ARG A 124 9.50 4.59 1.53
CA ARG A 124 10.18 4.77 2.83
C ARG A 124 9.41 4.16 4.00
N LEU A 125 8.23 3.59 3.74
CA LEU A 125 7.37 2.96 4.74
C LEU A 125 7.13 1.49 4.35
N LYS A 126 7.60 0.58 5.21
CA LYS A 126 7.20 -0.82 5.24
C LYS A 126 6.14 -0.98 6.32
N VAL A 127 5.08 -1.71 6.02
CA VAL A 127 4.02 -2.06 6.97
C VAL A 127 3.92 -3.57 6.93
N ASP A 128 4.16 -4.21 8.08
CA ASP A 128 4.09 -5.66 8.24
C ASP A 128 2.67 -6.12 8.54
N ASP A 129 2.41 -7.41 8.32
CA ASP A 129 1.13 -8.03 8.66
C ASP A 129 0.95 -8.05 10.19
N ALA A 130 -0.25 -7.66 10.64
CA ALA A 130 -0.58 -7.66 12.07
C ALA A 130 -1.38 -8.91 12.43
N TYR A 131 -0.81 -9.70 13.33
CA TYR A 131 -1.39 -10.95 13.83
C TYR A 131 -2.07 -10.73 15.19
N PRO A 132 -3.03 -11.59 15.57
CA PRO A 132 -3.62 -11.57 16.91
C PRO A 132 -2.56 -11.71 17.99
N THR A 133 -2.76 -11.04 19.12
CA THR A 133 -1.93 -11.28 20.32
C THR A 133 -2.35 -12.58 20.98
N ASN A 134 -1.49 -13.14 21.85
CA ASN A 134 -1.78 -14.38 22.58
C ASN A 134 -3.03 -14.31 23.46
N ASP A 135 -3.48 -13.10 23.81
CA ASP A 135 -4.64 -12.87 24.67
C ASP A 135 -5.97 -12.89 23.89
N THR A 136 -5.93 -13.07 22.57
CA THR A 136 -7.09 -13.04 21.64
C THR A 136 -7.29 -14.40 20.99
#